data_AF-A0A3D5PS28-F1
#
_entry.id   AF-A0A3D5PS28-F1
#
_cell.length_a   1.000
_cell.length_b   1.000
_cell.length_c   1.000
_cell.angle_alpha   90.00
_cell.angle_beta   90.00
_cell.angle_gamma   90.00
#
_symmetry.space_group_name_H-M   'P 1'
#
loop_
_entity.id
_entity.type
_entity.pdbx_description
1 polymer ?
#
loop_
_entity_poly.entity_id
_entity_poly.type
_entity_poly.pdbx_seq_one_letter_code
_entity_poly.pdbx_strand_id
1 'polypeptide(L)'
;MKPVELTLERGEVLLGPELTQEPLSLAGGLIVEQASKRRVDAFGFRILPGIVDIHGDGFERHLAPRRGAMTDMRAGLASAEADLASNGISTAIMAQFYSWEGGLRSPEFASKFLDALAHTRGEQLTDMRAQLRIETHMIDDYPKMLEMIAAHDIGYAVFNDHIPHKRLEEGRKPPRLTGTALKSGRSPEAHLALMKALHERRAEVPAALSEFAKRLHSQGCLLGSHDDRSAEGRVDFQAMGAHISEFPETREAAQAAHDTGGQIILGAPNVMRGGSHAGNVSALDLIRDGLCDALASDYHYPAMRQSVGKLVEQGACDFPTAWGFLSAGPARVLGLADRGSISTGLRADIVVEEIATGRIAATMSGGHFTYLQGDFAARLLAD
;
A
#
# COMPACT_ATOMS: atom_id res chain seq x y z
N MET A 1 -19.64 -0.89 -16.08
CA MET A 1 -19.13 -0.12 -17.25
C MET A 1 -18.48 -1.08 -18.23
N LYS A 2 -18.45 -0.76 -19.54
CA LYS A 2 -17.75 -1.61 -20.52
C LYS A 2 -16.27 -1.23 -20.55
N PRO A 3 -15.33 -2.19 -20.57
CA PRO A 3 -13.92 -1.91 -20.79
C PRO A 3 -13.66 -1.24 -22.14
N VAL A 4 -12.55 -0.52 -22.21
CA VAL A 4 -12.08 0.09 -23.45
C VAL A 4 -11.65 -0.97 -24.46
N GLU A 5 -11.83 -0.65 -25.73
CA GLU A 5 -11.35 -1.43 -26.86
C GLU A 5 -10.52 -0.54 -27.78
N LEU A 6 -9.21 -0.48 -27.60
CA LEU A 6 -8.33 0.46 -28.31
C LEU A 6 -6.91 -0.10 -28.49
N THR A 7 -6.18 0.46 -29.44
CA THR A 7 -4.74 0.24 -29.62
C THR A 7 -4.01 1.57 -29.49
N LEU A 8 -3.06 1.64 -28.56
CA LEU A 8 -2.15 2.75 -28.37
C LEU A 8 -0.94 2.58 -29.30
N GLU A 9 -0.61 3.60 -30.09
CA GLU A 9 0.49 3.58 -31.04
C GLU A 9 1.48 4.72 -30.77
N ARG A 10 2.76 4.55 -31.15
CA ARG A 10 3.83 5.57 -31.10
C ARG A 10 4.22 6.12 -29.72
N GLY A 11 3.67 5.59 -28.63
CA GLY A 11 4.14 5.88 -27.27
C GLY A 11 5.26 4.95 -26.83
N GLU A 12 5.95 5.31 -25.74
CA GLU A 12 6.98 4.45 -25.12
C GLU A 12 6.31 3.42 -24.20
N VAL A 13 6.25 2.16 -24.59
CA VAL A 13 5.66 1.08 -23.78
C VAL A 13 6.74 0.36 -22.99
N LEU A 14 6.56 0.23 -21.66
CA LEU A 14 7.45 -0.59 -20.82
C LEU A 14 7.09 -2.07 -20.93
N LEU A 15 7.85 -2.81 -21.76
CA LEU A 15 7.71 -4.26 -21.97
C LEU A 15 8.89 -4.98 -21.33
N GLY A 16 8.63 -5.69 -20.23
CA GLY A 16 9.70 -6.30 -19.43
C GLY A 16 10.70 -5.23 -18.93
N PRO A 17 12.01 -5.37 -19.19
CA PRO A 17 13.01 -4.39 -18.77
C PRO A 17 13.23 -3.24 -19.78
N GLU A 18 12.48 -3.17 -20.89
CA GLU A 18 12.76 -2.23 -21.98
C GLU A 18 11.60 -1.28 -22.28
N LEU A 19 11.93 -0.04 -22.63
CA LEU A 19 10.99 0.91 -23.23
C LEU A 19 11.05 0.74 -24.76
N THR A 20 9.93 0.33 -25.35
CA THR A 20 9.79 0.11 -26.79
C THR A 20 8.74 1.05 -27.37
N GLN A 21 8.60 1.08 -28.70
CA GLN A 21 7.50 1.80 -29.37
C GLN A 21 6.49 0.84 -30.00
N GLU A 22 6.42 -0.39 -29.48
CA GLU A 22 5.45 -1.38 -29.96
C GLU A 22 4.01 -0.96 -29.63
N PRO A 23 3.04 -1.19 -30.51
CA PRO A 23 1.64 -0.91 -30.22
C PRO A 23 1.11 -1.76 -29.06
N LEU A 24 0.31 -1.16 -28.18
CA LEU A 24 -0.38 -1.88 -27.10
C LEU A 24 -1.89 -1.93 -27.38
N SER A 25 -2.47 -3.13 -27.44
CA SER A 25 -3.91 -3.30 -27.66
C SER A 25 -4.62 -3.79 -26.41
N LEU A 26 -5.78 -3.18 -26.14
CA LEU A 26 -6.62 -3.45 -24.98
C LEU A 26 -8.02 -3.83 -25.48
N ALA A 27 -8.59 -4.91 -24.94
CA ALA A 27 -9.96 -5.32 -25.21
C ALA A 27 -10.50 -6.18 -24.07
N GLY A 28 -11.79 -6.04 -23.75
CA GLY A 28 -12.45 -6.87 -22.74
C GLY A 28 -11.82 -6.79 -21.34
N GLY A 29 -11.13 -5.70 -21.02
CA GLY A 29 -10.44 -5.51 -19.75
C GLY A 29 -9.06 -6.17 -19.67
N LEU A 30 -8.55 -6.69 -20.79
CA LEU A 30 -7.27 -7.38 -20.90
C LEU A 30 -6.36 -6.71 -21.93
N ILE A 31 -5.07 -6.97 -21.80
CA ILE A 31 -4.07 -6.72 -22.84
C ILE A 31 -4.17 -7.85 -23.88
N VAL A 32 -4.25 -7.52 -25.16
CA VAL A 32 -4.45 -8.47 -26.25
C VAL A 32 -3.47 -8.23 -27.39
N GLU A 33 -3.16 -9.27 -28.16
CA GLU A 33 -2.31 -9.15 -29.37
C GLU A 33 -3.06 -8.48 -30.53
N GLN A 34 -4.35 -8.78 -30.66
CA GLN A 34 -5.14 -8.31 -31.79
C GLN A 34 -5.42 -6.81 -31.66
N ALA A 35 -4.98 -6.05 -32.66
CA ALA A 35 -5.23 -4.62 -32.68
C ALA A 35 -6.73 -4.29 -32.79
N SER A 36 -7.17 -3.32 -31.99
CA SER A 36 -8.51 -2.74 -32.08
C SER A 36 -8.63 -1.86 -33.32
N LYS A 37 -9.87 -1.65 -33.77
CA LYS A 37 -10.20 -0.66 -34.81
C LYS A 37 -9.91 0.75 -34.34
N ARG A 38 -10.11 1.04 -33.05
CA ARG A 38 -9.82 2.35 -32.47
C ARG A 38 -8.32 2.46 -32.21
N ARG A 39 -7.67 3.35 -32.95
CA ARG A 39 -6.24 3.65 -32.82
C ARG A 39 -6.05 5.01 -32.16
N VAL A 40 -5.16 5.10 -31.18
CA VAL A 40 -4.90 6.33 -30.43
C VAL A 40 -3.41 6.60 -30.47
N ASP A 41 -3.06 7.80 -30.93
CA ASP A 41 -1.67 8.26 -30.95
C ASP A 41 -1.19 8.63 -29.55
N ALA A 42 -0.26 7.85 -29.02
CA ALA A 42 0.39 8.06 -27.73
C ALA A 42 1.78 8.71 -27.87
N PHE A 43 2.13 9.32 -29.00
CA PHE A 43 3.39 10.06 -29.15
C PHE A 43 3.58 11.12 -28.04
N GLY A 44 4.74 11.10 -27.39
CA GLY A 44 5.06 11.98 -26.24
C GLY A 44 4.59 11.43 -24.88
N PHE A 45 3.96 10.25 -24.87
CA PHE A 45 3.54 9.56 -23.66
C PHE A 45 4.28 8.24 -23.48
N ARG A 46 4.45 7.87 -22.22
CA ARG A 46 4.90 6.56 -21.78
C ARG A 46 3.70 5.76 -21.28
N ILE A 47 3.65 4.48 -21.66
CA ILE A 47 2.63 3.52 -21.28
C ILE A 47 3.28 2.50 -20.34
N LEU A 48 2.75 2.42 -19.13
CA LEU A 48 3.36 1.73 -18.01
C LEU A 48 2.37 0.76 -17.38
N PRO A 49 2.84 -0.36 -16.80
CA PRO A 49 2.02 -1.17 -15.90
C PRO A 49 1.42 -0.29 -14.80
N GLY A 50 0.14 -0.49 -14.49
CA GLY A 50 -0.56 0.26 -13.45
C GLY A 50 0.13 0.15 -12.10
N ILE A 51 0.15 1.24 -11.32
CA ILE A 51 0.75 1.21 -9.98
C ILE A 51 -0.12 0.32 -9.08
N VAL A 52 0.54 -0.55 -8.32
CA VAL A 52 -0.03 -1.38 -7.26
C VAL A 52 0.52 -0.86 -5.94
N ASP A 53 -0.30 -0.10 -5.23
CA ASP A 53 0.08 0.42 -3.92
C ASP A 53 -0.19 -0.63 -2.85
N ILE A 54 0.88 -1.26 -2.34
CA ILE A 54 0.80 -2.39 -1.41
C ILE A 54 0.49 -1.99 0.04
N HIS A 55 0.63 -0.71 0.37
CA HIS A 55 0.28 -0.16 1.67
C HIS A 55 0.03 1.35 1.55
N GLY A 56 -1.19 1.79 1.82
CA GLY A 56 -1.51 3.21 1.95
C GLY A 56 -2.50 3.48 3.08
N ASP A 57 -2.13 4.32 4.04
CA ASP A 57 -3.02 4.86 5.08
C ASP A 57 -3.52 6.27 4.74
N GLY A 58 -3.09 6.81 3.58
CA GLY A 58 -3.44 8.13 3.12
C GLY A 58 -4.94 8.40 2.99
N PHE A 59 -5.75 7.35 2.81
CA PHE A 59 -7.20 7.45 2.67
C PHE A 59 -7.90 8.03 3.90
N GLU A 60 -7.29 7.92 5.09
CA GLU A 60 -7.83 8.49 6.33
C GLU A 60 -8.15 10.00 6.20
N ARG A 61 -7.36 10.75 5.40
CA ARG A 61 -7.58 12.19 5.18
C ARG A 61 -8.89 12.49 4.44
N HIS A 62 -9.36 11.54 3.64
CA HIS A 62 -10.59 11.64 2.85
C HIS A 62 -11.79 11.20 3.66
N LEU A 63 -11.62 10.18 4.51
CA LEU A 63 -12.70 9.68 5.37
C LEU A 63 -12.97 10.60 6.55
N ALA A 64 -11.93 11.22 7.11
CA ALA A 64 -12.04 12.07 8.29
C ALA A 64 -11.19 13.34 8.15
N PRO A 65 -11.52 14.25 7.21
CA PRO A 65 -10.75 15.48 6.98
C PRO A 65 -10.71 16.40 8.20
N ARG A 66 -11.70 16.29 9.10
CA ARG A 66 -11.74 16.98 10.40
C ARG A 66 -12.30 16.07 11.49
N ARG A 67 -11.84 16.28 12.74
CA ARG A 67 -12.31 15.51 13.91
C ARG A 67 -13.83 15.63 14.05
N GLY A 68 -14.52 14.48 14.14
CA GLY A 68 -15.97 14.41 14.31
C GLY A 68 -16.80 14.69 13.06
N ALA A 69 -16.16 14.94 11.90
CA ALA A 69 -16.84 15.30 10.66
C ALA A 69 -17.23 14.10 9.78
N MET A 70 -17.24 12.88 10.33
CA MET A 70 -17.70 11.71 9.59
C MET A 70 -19.22 11.68 9.52
N THR A 71 -19.77 12.03 8.35
CA THR A 71 -21.18 11.78 8.05
C THR A 71 -21.36 10.80 6.89
N ASP A 72 -20.37 10.63 6.00
CA ASP A 72 -20.50 9.79 4.80
C ASP A 72 -19.18 9.10 4.40
N MET A 73 -19.02 7.82 4.77
CA MET A 73 -17.88 6.98 4.38
C MET A 73 -17.81 6.74 2.87
N ARG A 74 -18.96 6.64 2.19
CA ARG A 74 -19.04 6.37 0.75
C ARG A 74 -18.48 7.54 -0.04
N ALA A 75 -18.84 8.77 0.32
CA ALA A 75 -18.26 9.97 -0.28
C ALA A 75 -16.75 10.07 -0.04
N GLY A 76 -16.29 9.72 1.18
CA GLY A 76 -14.87 9.69 1.51
C GLY A 76 -14.08 8.67 0.68
N LEU A 77 -14.62 7.47 0.48
CA LEU A 77 -14.03 6.44 -0.37
C LEU A 77 -13.95 6.87 -1.84
N ALA A 78 -14.99 7.50 -2.38
CA ALA A 78 -14.97 8.04 -3.73
C ALA A 78 -13.91 9.15 -3.91
N SER A 79 -13.73 10.00 -2.90
CA SER A 79 -12.66 11.02 -2.89
C SER A 79 -11.27 10.38 -2.83
N ALA A 80 -11.09 9.34 -2.00
CA ALA A 80 -9.84 8.59 -1.94
C ALA A 80 -9.52 7.91 -3.28
N GLU A 81 -10.51 7.28 -3.90
CA GLU A 81 -10.38 6.66 -5.22
C GLU A 81 -9.94 7.65 -6.29
N ALA A 82 -10.53 8.84 -6.33
CA ALA A 82 -10.16 9.87 -7.30
C ALA A 82 -8.70 10.33 -7.11
N ASP A 83 -8.25 10.48 -5.86
CA ASP A 83 -6.87 10.84 -5.54
C ASP A 83 -5.90 9.72 -5.95
N LEU A 84 -6.20 8.46 -5.59
CA LEU A 84 -5.44 7.28 -6.01
C LEU A 84 -5.30 7.22 -7.55
N ALA A 85 -6.42 7.32 -8.26
CA ALA A 85 -6.47 7.26 -9.71
C ALA A 85 -5.65 8.39 -10.36
N SER A 86 -5.74 9.61 -9.84
CA SER A 86 -4.96 10.74 -10.36
C SER A 86 -3.44 10.58 -10.21
N ASN A 87 -3.00 9.69 -9.32
CA ASN A 87 -1.59 9.37 -9.06
C ASN A 87 -1.13 8.09 -9.76
N GLY A 88 -1.93 7.51 -10.66
CA GLY A 88 -1.53 6.31 -11.41
C GLY A 88 -1.84 4.99 -10.71
N ILE A 89 -2.49 5.02 -9.54
CA ILE A 89 -2.75 3.82 -8.75
C ILE A 89 -3.99 3.11 -9.31
N SER A 90 -3.76 1.91 -9.85
CA SER A 90 -4.78 1.03 -10.43
C SER A 90 -5.29 -0.01 -9.43
N THR A 91 -4.44 -0.36 -8.45
CA THR A 91 -4.74 -1.27 -7.34
C THR A 91 -4.20 -0.66 -6.06
N ALA A 92 -5.02 -0.55 -5.03
CA ALA A 92 -4.65 0.05 -3.74
C ALA A 92 -5.00 -0.86 -2.58
N ILE A 93 -4.02 -1.12 -1.71
CA ILE A 93 -4.19 -1.78 -0.43
C ILE A 93 -4.36 -0.71 0.65
N MET A 94 -5.57 -0.60 1.16
CA MET A 94 -6.03 0.38 2.13
C MET A 94 -5.70 -0.12 3.54
N ALA A 95 -4.61 0.39 4.11
CA ALA A 95 -4.06 -0.06 5.38
C ALA A 95 -4.82 0.51 6.58
N GLN A 96 -5.85 -0.21 7.04
CA GLN A 96 -6.70 0.19 8.16
C GLN A 96 -6.20 -0.43 9.48
N PHE A 97 -6.05 0.39 10.51
CA PHE A 97 -5.73 -0.08 11.86
C PHE A 97 -6.91 -0.73 12.57
N TYR A 98 -6.61 -1.76 13.35
CA TYR A 98 -7.38 -2.25 14.49
C TYR A 98 -6.51 -2.08 15.74
N SER A 99 -6.69 -0.97 16.46
CA SER A 99 -5.76 -0.53 17.50
C SER A 99 -6.42 0.03 18.75
N TRP A 100 -5.76 -0.21 19.88
CA TRP A 100 -6.08 0.36 21.18
C TRP A 100 -5.91 1.89 21.19
N GLU A 101 -5.15 2.47 20.24
CA GLU A 101 -4.98 3.91 20.08
C GLU A 101 -6.30 4.65 19.89
N GLY A 102 -7.33 4.00 19.36
CA GLY A 102 -8.66 4.57 19.20
C GLY A 102 -8.79 5.60 18.07
N GLY A 103 -9.91 6.32 18.02
CA GLY A 103 -10.18 7.29 16.94
C GLY A 103 -10.31 6.59 15.58
N LEU A 104 -9.61 7.09 14.56
CA LEU A 104 -9.59 6.48 13.21
C LEU A 104 -8.93 5.10 13.19
N ARG A 105 -8.19 4.76 14.26
CA ARG A 105 -7.52 3.46 14.41
C ARG A 105 -8.31 2.48 15.26
N SER A 106 -9.50 2.87 15.73
CA SER A 106 -10.32 2.05 16.62
C SER A 106 -10.92 0.83 15.91
N PRO A 107 -11.23 -0.26 16.65
CA PRO A 107 -12.03 -1.37 16.14
C PRO A 107 -13.35 -0.93 15.50
N GLU A 108 -14.03 0.06 16.11
CA GLU A 108 -15.31 0.56 15.62
C GLU A 108 -15.17 1.32 14.30
N PHE A 109 -14.06 2.06 14.11
CA PHE A 109 -13.78 2.71 12.85
C PHE A 109 -13.40 1.69 11.78
N ALA A 110 -12.57 0.70 12.11
CA ALA A 110 -12.19 -0.38 11.20
C ALA A 110 -13.43 -1.10 10.65
N SER A 111 -14.36 -1.50 11.51
CA SER A 111 -15.63 -2.10 11.09
C SER A 111 -16.41 -1.20 10.13
N LYS A 112 -16.61 0.08 10.46
CA LYS A 112 -17.34 1.03 9.57
C LYS A 112 -16.65 1.21 8.22
N PHE A 113 -15.32 1.27 8.21
CA PHE A 113 -14.53 1.41 7.00
C PHE A 113 -14.68 0.18 6.10
N LEU A 114 -14.49 -1.01 6.68
CA LEU A 114 -14.56 -2.28 5.96
C LEU A 114 -15.97 -2.54 5.42
N ASP A 115 -17.01 -2.23 6.20
CA ASP A 115 -18.39 -2.24 5.74
C ASP A 115 -18.56 -1.32 4.54
N ALA A 116 -18.14 -0.06 4.65
CA ALA A 116 -18.27 0.89 3.55
C ALA A 116 -17.51 0.48 2.29
N LEU A 117 -16.29 -0.06 2.45
CA LEU A 117 -15.48 -0.56 1.33
C LEU A 117 -16.18 -1.74 0.63
N ALA A 118 -16.73 -2.68 1.39
CA ALA A 118 -17.48 -3.81 0.84
C ALA A 118 -18.76 -3.35 0.11
N HIS A 119 -19.54 -2.45 0.72
CA HIS A 119 -20.80 -1.94 0.14
C HIS A 119 -20.58 -1.11 -1.13
N THR A 120 -19.44 -0.44 -1.27
CA THR A 120 -19.13 0.42 -2.42
C THR A 120 -18.31 -0.25 -3.50
N ARG A 121 -17.88 -1.52 -3.31
CA ARG A 121 -17.04 -2.26 -4.27
C ARG A 121 -17.58 -2.26 -5.71
N GLY A 122 -18.90 -2.31 -5.90
CA GLY A 122 -19.53 -2.29 -7.23
C GLY A 122 -19.53 -0.91 -7.91
N GLU A 123 -19.20 0.14 -7.18
CA GLU A 123 -19.17 1.53 -7.66
C GLU A 123 -17.76 1.97 -8.04
N GLN A 124 -16.76 1.33 -7.42
CA GLN A 124 -15.34 1.60 -7.61
C GLN A 124 -14.86 1.04 -8.96
N LEU A 125 -14.01 1.81 -9.61
CA LEU A 125 -13.25 1.43 -10.81
C LEU A 125 -11.82 1.03 -10.46
N THR A 126 -11.18 1.73 -9.51
CA THR A 126 -9.87 1.34 -8.96
C THR A 126 -10.04 0.09 -8.09
N ASP A 127 -9.14 -0.88 -8.20
CA ASP A 127 -9.18 -2.08 -7.37
C ASP A 127 -8.70 -1.73 -5.95
N MET A 128 -9.63 -1.35 -5.07
CA MET A 128 -9.34 -1.01 -3.67
C MET A 128 -9.63 -2.21 -2.76
N ARG A 129 -8.60 -2.65 -2.03
CA ARG A 129 -8.65 -3.81 -1.13
C ARG A 129 -8.23 -3.38 0.28
N ALA A 130 -8.71 -4.07 1.30
CA ALA A 130 -8.31 -3.75 2.66
C ALA A 130 -7.04 -4.52 3.07
N GLN A 131 -6.22 -3.89 3.89
CA GLN A 131 -5.27 -4.54 4.79
C GLN A 131 -5.68 -4.20 6.23
N LEU A 132 -5.57 -5.16 7.13
CA LEU A 132 -5.77 -4.91 8.56
C LEU A 132 -4.42 -4.82 9.30
N ARG A 133 -4.14 -3.66 9.89
CA ARG A 133 -2.98 -3.43 10.76
C ARG A 133 -3.36 -3.67 12.20
N ILE A 134 -2.77 -4.68 12.82
CA ILE A 134 -3.24 -5.26 14.08
C ILE A 134 -2.25 -4.94 15.19
N GLU A 135 -2.73 -4.35 16.28
CA GLU A 135 -1.94 -4.24 17.50
C GLU A 135 -1.77 -5.62 18.15
N THR A 136 -0.53 -6.07 18.23
CA THR A 136 -0.16 -7.37 18.81
C THR A 136 -0.63 -7.52 20.26
N HIS A 137 -0.75 -6.43 21.02
CA HIS A 137 -1.15 -6.47 22.43
C HIS A 137 -2.67 -6.54 22.67
N MET A 138 -3.50 -6.46 21.63
CA MET A 138 -4.96 -6.61 21.75
C MET A 138 -5.40 -8.09 21.74
N ILE A 139 -4.75 -8.92 22.55
CA ILE A 139 -4.89 -10.38 22.53
C ILE A 139 -6.31 -10.88 22.78
N ASP A 140 -7.10 -10.17 23.59
CA ASP A 140 -8.49 -10.53 23.89
C ASP A 140 -9.43 -10.30 22.69
N ASP A 141 -9.01 -9.48 21.71
CA ASP A 141 -9.79 -9.14 20.51
C ASP A 141 -9.43 -10.01 19.29
N TYR A 142 -8.42 -10.87 19.38
CA TYR A 142 -8.01 -11.75 18.28
C TYR A 142 -9.17 -12.57 17.67
N PRO A 143 -10.10 -13.17 18.44
CA PRO A 143 -11.25 -13.85 17.85
C PRO A 143 -12.10 -12.93 16.96
N LYS A 144 -12.35 -11.69 17.39
CA LYS A 144 -13.10 -10.70 16.60
C LYS A 144 -12.35 -10.27 15.35
N MET A 145 -11.02 -10.14 15.43
CA MET A 145 -10.19 -9.82 14.28
C MET A 145 -10.25 -10.95 13.23
N LEU A 146 -10.23 -12.22 13.64
CA LEU A 146 -10.40 -13.35 12.72
C LEU A 146 -11.77 -13.32 12.03
N GLU A 147 -12.83 -13.04 12.80
CA GLU A 147 -14.20 -12.91 12.25
C GLU A 147 -14.29 -11.76 11.25
N MET A 148 -13.71 -10.60 11.57
CA MET A 148 -13.69 -9.42 10.71
C MET A 148 -12.91 -9.68 9.41
N ILE A 149 -11.72 -10.29 9.51
CA ILE A 149 -10.89 -10.63 8.35
C ILE A 149 -11.62 -11.58 7.40
N ALA A 150 -12.27 -12.62 7.95
CA ALA A 150 -13.05 -13.56 7.16
C ALA A 150 -14.29 -12.91 6.53
N ALA A 151 -15.02 -12.08 7.28
CA ALA A 151 -16.25 -11.44 6.81
C ALA A 151 -16.01 -10.44 5.67
N HIS A 152 -14.83 -9.83 5.61
CA HIS A 152 -14.48 -8.82 4.61
C HIS A 152 -13.47 -9.28 3.56
N ASP A 153 -13.12 -10.58 3.54
CA ASP A 153 -12.16 -11.16 2.59
C ASP A 153 -10.81 -10.42 2.58
N ILE A 154 -10.27 -10.15 3.79
CA ILE A 154 -9.02 -9.42 3.96
C ILE A 154 -7.84 -10.37 3.73
N GLY A 155 -7.22 -10.27 2.55
CA GLY A 155 -6.10 -11.12 2.15
C GLY A 155 -4.73 -10.72 2.73
N TYR A 156 -4.61 -9.61 3.47
CA TYR A 156 -3.34 -9.14 4.00
C TYR A 156 -3.50 -8.51 5.39
N ALA A 157 -2.78 -9.03 6.38
CA ALA A 157 -2.72 -8.50 7.74
C ALA A 157 -1.27 -8.21 8.17
N VAL A 158 -1.08 -7.12 8.90
CA VAL A 158 0.24 -6.66 9.35
C VAL A 158 0.24 -6.46 10.85
N PHE A 159 1.25 -6.99 11.53
CA PHE A 159 1.44 -6.86 12.96
C PHE A 159 2.16 -5.57 13.32
N ASN A 160 1.60 -4.85 14.30
CA ASN A 160 2.11 -3.60 14.83
C ASN A 160 2.26 -3.66 16.35
N ASP A 161 3.16 -2.85 16.87
CA ASP A 161 3.26 -2.55 18.29
C ASP A 161 3.60 -1.07 18.51
N HIS A 162 2.56 -0.28 18.80
CA HIS A 162 2.73 1.15 19.08
C HIS A 162 2.93 1.45 20.57
N ILE A 163 3.05 0.44 21.43
CA ILE A 163 3.25 0.68 22.85
C ILE A 163 4.68 1.19 23.07
N PRO A 164 4.87 2.30 23.80
CA PRO A 164 6.20 2.85 24.05
C PRO A 164 6.91 2.11 25.19
N HIS A 165 7.14 0.80 25.02
CA HIS A 165 7.68 -0.14 26.03
C HIS A 165 8.85 0.45 26.81
N LYS A 166 9.91 0.90 26.12
CA LYS A 166 11.10 1.50 26.73
C LYS A 166 10.78 2.68 27.66
N ARG A 167 9.84 3.56 27.28
CA ARG A 167 9.46 4.71 28.11
C ARG A 167 8.71 4.26 29.36
N LEU A 168 7.84 3.26 29.23
CA LEU A 168 7.06 2.72 30.34
C LEU A 168 7.97 1.99 31.34
N GLU A 169 8.94 1.22 30.86
CA GLU A 169 9.98 0.57 31.68
C GLU A 169 10.84 1.59 32.43
N GLU A 170 11.21 2.70 31.78
CA GLU A 170 11.91 3.82 32.41
C GLU A 170 11.03 4.64 33.38
N GLY A 171 9.74 4.31 33.52
CA GLY A 171 8.77 5.07 34.33
C GLY A 171 8.47 6.47 33.79
N ARG A 172 8.81 6.74 32.53
CA ARG A 172 8.68 8.06 31.88
C ARG A 172 7.35 8.20 31.19
N LYS A 173 6.88 9.46 31.12
CA LYS A 173 5.67 9.81 30.38
C LYS A 173 5.83 9.50 28.88
N PRO A 174 4.91 8.74 28.27
CA PRO A 174 4.87 8.54 26.83
C PRO A 174 4.85 9.86 26.04
N PRO A 175 5.49 9.90 24.85
CA PRO A 175 5.49 11.09 24.02
C PRO A 175 4.07 11.39 23.55
N ARG A 176 3.71 12.68 23.44
CA ARG A 176 2.42 13.14 22.89
C ARG A 176 1.16 12.56 23.58
N LEU A 177 1.29 11.98 24.78
CA LEU A 177 0.21 11.31 25.53
C LEU A 177 -1.10 12.11 25.56
N THR A 178 -1.05 13.40 25.89
CA THR A 178 -2.26 14.21 25.96
C THR A 178 -2.97 14.30 24.60
N GLY A 179 -2.21 14.46 23.51
CA GLY A 179 -2.77 14.54 22.17
C GLY A 179 -3.37 13.23 21.68
N THR A 180 -2.69 12.10 21.91
CA THR A 180 -3.19 10.77 21.53
C THR A 180 -4.41 10.37 22.36
N ALA A 181 -4.38 10.62 23.67
CA ALA A 181 -5.52 10.39 24.56
C ALA A 181 -6.76 11.15 24.08
N LEU A 182 -6.62 12.45 23.82
CA LEU A 182 -7.72 13.28 23.32
C LEU A 182 -8.24 12.80 21.97
N LYS A 183 -7.37 12.41 21.03
CA LYS A 183 -7.78 11.82 19.74
C LYS A 183 -8.57 10.52 19.91
N SER A 184 -8.21 9.74 20.92
CA SER A 184 -8.87 8.48 21.27
C SER A 184 -10.17 8.63 22.07
N GLY A 185 -10.55 9.87 22.45
CA GLY A 185 -11.73 10.12 23.29
C GLY A 185 -11.53 9.75 24.77
N ARG A 186 -10.28 9.66 25.25
CA ARG A 186 -9.94 9.27 26.63
C ARG A 186 -9.26 10.41 27.36
N SER A 187 -9.29 10.38 28.70
CA SER A 187 -8.42 11.25 29.49
C SER A 187 -6.95 10.77 29.36
N PRO A 188 -5.95 11.67 29.50
CA PRO A 188 -4.54 11.28 29.51
C PRO A 188 -4.21 10.19 30.54
N GLU A 189 -4.88 10.21 31.69
CA GLU A 189 -4.70 9.24 32.78
C GLU A 189 -5.25 7.87 32.39
N ALA A 190 -6.46 7.81 31.83
CA ALA A 190 -7.08 6.57 31.36
C ALA A 190 -6.28 5.95 30.21
N HIS A 191 -5.80 6.77 29.27
CA HIS A 191 -4.98 6.29 28.15
C HIS A 191 -3.61 5.78 28.61
N LEU A 192 -2.99 6.45 29.60
CA LEU A 192 -1.75 5.96 30.21
C LEU A 192 -1.95 4.64 30.97
N ALA A 193 -3.04 4.54 31.73
CA ALA A 193 -3.41 3.30 32.43
C ALA A 193 -3.61 2.13 31.45
N LEU A 194 -4.27 2.37 30.32
CA LEU A 194 -4.43 1.39 29.25
C LEU A 194 -3.07 0.92 28.70
N MET A 195 -2.17 1.85 28.33
CA MET A 195 -0.85 1.49 27.81
C MET A 195 -0.03 0.68 28.82
N LYS A 196 -0.11 1.02 30.11
CA LYS A 196 0.56 0.26 31.17
C LYS A 196 0.00 -1.16 31.30
N ALA A 197 -1.32 -1.30 31.31
CA ALA A 197 -1.97 -2.61 31.39
C ALA A 197 -1.59 -3.50 30.19
N LEU A 198 -1.56 -2.95 28.98
CA LEU A 198 -1.11 -3.67 27.78
C LEU A 198 0.37 -4.06 27.88
N HIS A 199 1.24 -3.13 28.30
CA HIS A 199 2.68 -3.37 28.50
C HIS A 199 2.95 -4.46 29.54
N GLU A 200 2.19 -4.51 30.63
CA GLU A 200 2.32 -5.53 31.68
C GLU A 200 2.05 -6.94 31.15
N ARG A 201 1.17 -7.07 30.14
CA ARG A 201 0.82 -8.33 29.48
C ARG A 201 1.75 -8.74 28.33
N ARG A 202 2.84 -8.02 28.08
CA ARG A 202 3.76 -8.29 26.94
C ARG A 202 4.30 -9.73 26.88
N ALA A 203 4.43 -10.40 28.03
CA ALA A 203 4.87 -11.79 28.10
C ALA A 203 3.82 -12.79 27.54
N GLU A 204 2.54 -12.42 27.48
CA GLU A 204 1.47 -13.24 26.89
C GLU A 204 1.46 -13.18 25.36
N VAL A 205 1.99 -12.10 24.77
CA VAL A 205 1.86 -11.78 23.35
C VAL A 205 2.50 -12.82 22.43
N PRO A 206 3.74 -13.30 22.63
CA PRO A 206 4.38 -14.20 21.64
C PRO A 206 3.58 -15.49 21.39
N ALA A 207 3.07 -16.12 22.46
CA ALA A 207 2.29 -17.35 22.36
C ALA A 207 0.92 -17.10 21.72
N ALA A 208 0.24 -16.04 22.14
CA ALA A 208 -1.06 -15.66 21.58
C ALA A 208 -0.95 -15.29 20.10
N LEU A 209 0.05 -14.48 19.73
CA LEU A 209 0.29 -14.01 18.38
C LEU A 209 0.66 -15.16 17.44
N SER A 210 1.48 -16.12 17.89
CA SER A 210 1.81 -17.31 17.09
C SER A 210 0.56 -18.14 16.76
N GLU A 211 -0.35 -18.34 17.72
CA GLU A 211 -1.60 -19.06 17.48
C GLU A 211 -2.56 -18.28 16.59
N PHE A 212 -2.61 -16.95 16.75
CA PHE A 212 -3.39 -16.07 15.88
C PHE A 212 -2.88 -16.08 14.43
N ALA A 213 -1.57 -15.97 14.24
CA ALA A 213 -0.92 -16.01 12.94
C ALA A 213 -1.18 -17.33 12.20
N LYS A 214 -1.13 -18.48 12.89
CA LYS A 214 -1.51 -19.78 12.29
C LYS A 214 -2.93 -19.78 11.75
N ARG A 215 -3.87 -19.19 12.50
CA ARG A 215 -5.28 -19.10 12.08
C ARG A 215 -5.45 -18.17 10.89
N LEU A 216 -4.79 -17.01 10.87
CA LEU A 216 -4.78 -16.12 9.71
C LEU A 216 -4.19 -16.80 8.47
N HIS A 217 -3.08 -17.49 8.61
CA HIS A 217 -2.47 -18.23 7.51
C HIS A 217 -3.41 -19.32 6.96
N SER A 218 -4.13 -20.03 7.84
CA SER A 218 -5.14 -21.01 7.41
C SER A 218 -6.34 -20.42 6.67
N GLN A 219 -6.59 -19.11 6.82
CA GLN A 219 -7.58 -18.35 6.06
C GLN A 219 -7.02 -17.79 4.74
N GLY A 220 -5.77 -18.09 4.39
CA GLY A 220 -5.12 -17.59 3.17
C GLY A 220 -4.62 -16.14 3.29
N CYS A 221 -4.54 -15.59 4.50
CA CYS A 221 -4.05 -14.23 4.72
C CYS A 221 -2.53 -14.16 4.62
N LEU A 222 -2.01 -13.24 3.81
CA LEU A 222 -0.62 -12.82 3.86
C LEU A 222 -0.34 -12.12 5.19
N LEU A 223 0.84 -12.34 5.74
CA LEU A 223 1.24 -11.80 7.03
C LEU A 223 2.51 -10.97 6.90
N GLY A 224 2.49 -9.80 7.53
CA GLY A 224 3.65 -8.93 7.65
C GLY A 224 3.86 -8.41 9.07
N SER A 225 5.03 -7.81 9.29
CA SER A 225 5.34 -7.00 10.47
C SER A 225 5.74 -5.59 10.03
N HIS A 226 5.48 -4.60 10.89
CA HIS A 226 5.72 -3.19 10.58
C HIS A 226 6.74 -2.58 11.55
N ASP A 227 7.62 -1.72 11.04
CA ASP A 227 8.70 -1.05 11.78
C ASP A 227 9.66 -2.03 12.48
N ASP A 228 10.10 -3.07 11.77
CA ASP A 228 11.03 -4.06 12.33
C ASP A 228 12.35 -3.40 12.80
N ARG A 229 12.72 -3.62 14.06
CA ARG A 229 13.85 -2.93 14.71
C ARG A 229 15.12 -3.76 14.83
N SER A 230 15.00 -5.08 14.91
CA SER A 230 16.14 -5.98 15.10
C SER A 230 16.02 -7.22 14.24
N ALA A 231 17.15 -7.84 13.93
CA ALA A 231 17.21 -9.12 13.23
C ALA A 231 16.46 -10.22 14.00
N GLU A 232 16.59 -10.24 15.34
CA GLU A 232 15.95 -11.24 16.21
C GLU A 232 14.42 -11.15 16.13
N GLY A 233 13.85 -9.95 16.27
CA GLY A 233 12.40 -9.76 16.16
C GLY A 233 11.88 -10.11 14.77
N ARG A 234 12.67 -9.81 13.72
CA ARG A 234 12.33 -10.21 12.35
C ARG A 234 12.28 -11.74 12.19
N VAL A 235 13.25 -12.46 12.76
CA VAL A 235 13.26 -13.94 12.77
C VAL A 235 12.03 -14.49 13.50
N ASP A 236 11.64 -13.90 14.64
CA ASP A 236 10.46 -14.33 15.38
C ASP A 236 9.17 -14.16 14.57
N PHE A 237 8.98 -13.00 13.92
CA PHE A 237 7.82 -12.77 13.06
C PHE A 237 7.78 -13.75 11.89
N GLN A 238 8.92 -14.03 11.28
CA GLN A 238 8.99 -15.00 10.20
C GLN A 238 8.67 -16.42 10.65
N ALA A 239 9.13 -16.83 11.83
CA ALA A 239 8.78 -18.13 12.40
C ALA A 239 7.27 -18.29 12.64
N MET A 240 6.55 -17.16 12.79
CA MET A 240 5.09 -17.12 12.86
C MET A 240 4.39 -17.07 11.49
N GLY A 241 5.15 -17.05 10.38
CA GLY A 241 4.63 -16.98 9.01
C GLY A 241 4.45 -15.55 8.47
N ALA A 242 4.86 -14.52 9.21
CA ALA A 242 4.90 -13.15 8.70
C ALA A 242 6.15 -12.96 7.82
N HIS A 243 6.00 -13.21 6.52
CA HIS A 243 7.10 -13.16 5.54
C HIS A 243 7.37 -11.76 4.98
N ILE A 244 6.49 -10.80 5.23
CA ILE A 244 6.61 -9.43 4.73
C ILE A 244 7.13 -8.52 5.85
N SER A 245 8.16 -7.73 5.57
CA SER A 245 8.70 -6.69 6.45
C SER A 245 8.34 -5.32 5.87
N GLU A 246 7.40 -4.63 6.52
CA GLU A 246 7.00 -3.27 6.17
C GLU A 246 7.83 -2.25 6.94
N PHE A 247 8.52 -1.38 6.18
CA PHE A 247 9.27 -0.24 6.69
C PHE A 247 10.28 -0.59 7.80
N PRO A 248 11.19 -1.57 7.61
CA PRO A 248 12.20 -1.89 8.61
C PRO A 248 12.98 -0.65 9.03
N GLU A 249 13.09 -0.42 10.34
CA GLU A 249 13.75 0.77 10.89
C GLU A 249 15.28 0.64 10.86
N THR A 250 15.81 -0.58 10.77
CA THR A 250 17.25 -0.86 10.78
C THR A 250 17.70 -1.72 9.59
N ARG A 251 18.96 -1.55 9.20
CA ARG A 251 19.59 -2.37 8.14
C ARG A 251 19.63 -3.85 8.51
N GLU A 252 19.92 -4.17 9.77
CA GLU A 252 19.98 -5.55 10.24
C GLU A 252 18.62 -6.26 10.18
N ALA A 253 17.52 -5.56 10.46
CA ALA A 253 16.18 -6.10 10.29
C ALA A 253 15.84 -6.35 8.81
N ALA A 254 16.16 -5.39 7.94
CA ALA A 254 15.98 -5.53 6.49
C ALA A 254 16.82 -6.71 5.94
N GLN A 255 18.09 -6.82 6.36
CA GLN A 255 18.96 -7.92 5.95
C GLN A 255 18.43 -9.27 6.45
N ALA A 256 17.98 -9.37 7.71
CA ALA A 256 17.38 -10.58 8.24
C ALA A 256 16.12 -11.00 7.48
N ALA A 257 15.30 -10.04 7.03
CA ALA A 257 14.17 -10.32 6.17
C ALA A 257 14.62 -10.87 4.80
N HIS A 258 15.66 -10.30 4.21
CA HIS A 258 16.21 -10.76 2.93
C HIS A 258 16.86 -12.16 3.02
N ASP A 259 17.73 -12.38 4.00
CA ASP A 259 18.52 -13.62 4.17
C ASP A 259 17.65 -14.87 4.33
N THR A 260 16.41 -14.66 4.73
CA THR A 260 15.44 -15.70 5.02
C THR A 260 14.35 -15.80 3.94
N GLY A 261 14.50 -15.07 2.82
CA GLY A 261 13.57 -15.08 1.69
C GLY A 261 12.27 -14.32 1.93
N GLY A 262 12.21 -13.46 2.95
CA GLY A 262 11.12 -12.52 3.15
C GLY A 262 11.05 -11.44 2.06
N GLN A 263 9.99 -10.64 2.09
CA GLN A 263 9.78 -9.52 1.17
C GLN A 263 9.86 -8.21 1.94
N ILE A 264 10.54 -7.21 1.38
CA ILE A 264 10.78 -5.92 2.04
C ILE A 264 10.01 -4.82 1.33
N ILE A 265 9.16 -4.13 2.07
CA ILE A 265 8.37 -2.99 1.59
C ILE A 265 8.94 -1.72 2.19
N LEU A 266 9.26 -0.73 1.35
CA LEU A 266 9.73 0.58 1.78
C LEU A 266 8.74 1.68 1.40
N GLY A 267 8.78 2.79 2.13
CA GLY A 267 7.92 3.93 1.86
C GLY A 267 8.49 4.81 0.77
N ALA A 268 7.73 5.02 -0.30
CA ALA A 268 8.06 6.01 -1.32
C ALA A 268 8.29 7.42 -0.71
N PRO A 269 7.54 7.87 0.32
CA PRO A 269 7.85 9.14 1.01
C PRO A 269 9.22 9.15 1.69
N ASN A 270 9.72 8.00 2.17
CA ASN A 270 11.05 7.89 2.76
C ASN A 270 12.16 8.03 1.70
N VAL A 271 11.94 7.51 0.48
CA VAL A 271 12.84 7.73 -0.67
C VAL A 271 12.89 9.22 -1.02
N MET A 272 11.74 9.89 -1.06
CA MET A 272 11.67 11.32 -1.39
C MET A 272 12.36 12.23 -0.38
N ARG A 273 12.40 11.84 0.90
CA ARG A 273 13.06 12.61 1.96
C ARG A 273 14.59 12.54 1.91
N GLY A 274 15.18 11.52 1.28
CA GLY A 274 16.62 11.44 1.01
C GLY A 274 17.54 11.28 2.24
N GLY A 275 17.00 11.07 3.44
CA GLY A 275 17.78 10.85 4.66
C GLY A 275 17.01 10.15 5.77
N SER A 276 17.74 9.56 6.72
CA SER A 276 17.18 8.93 7.92
C SER A 276 16.71 9.97 8.94
N HIS A 277 15.41 10.11 9.15
CA HIS A 277 14.95 10.75 10.38
C HIS A 277 15.04 9.76 11.55
N ALA A 278 15.27 10.29 12.75
CA ALA A 278 15.29 9.55 14.02
C ALA A 278 16.39 8.48 14.21
N GLY A 279 17.36 8.36 13.29
CA GLY A 279 18.43 7.37 13.37
C GLY A 279 18.11 6.03 12.71
N ASN A 280 16.98 5.95 11.99
CA ASN A 280 16.59 4.77 11.21
C ASN A 280 17.48 4.60 9.96
N VAL A 281 17.37 3.49 9.23
CA VAL A 281 18.09 3.30 7.97
C VAL A 281 17.46 4.12 6.83
N SER A 282 18.29 4.57 5.88
CA SER A 282 17.83 5.27 4.67
C SER A 282 17.18 4.29 3.69
N ALA A 283 15.97 4.59 3.21
CA ALA A 283 15.30 3.79 2.18
C ALA A 283 16.10 3.74 0.87
N LEU A 284 16.78 4.84 0.52
CA LEU A 284 17.63 4.89 -0.67
C LEU A 284 18.83 3.95 -0.57
N ASP A 285 19.42 3.85 0.63
CA ASP A 285 20.57 2.96 0.85
C ASP A 285 20.13 1.50 0.84
N LEU A 286 19.00 1.17 1.49
CA LEU A 286 18.42 -0.18 1.41
C LEU A 286 18.15 -0.60 -0.05
N ILE A 287 17.61 0.28 -0.88
CA ILE A 287 17.37 -0.01 -2.30
C ILE A 287 18.67 -0.28 -3.05
N ARG A 288 19.71 0.53 -2.82
CA ARG A 288 21.05 0.31 -3.43
C ARG A 288 21.66 -1.03 -3.04
N ASP A 289 21.35 -1.51 -1.85
CA ASP A 289 21.85 -2.79 -1.34
C ASP A 289 20.95 -3.97 -1.71
N GLY A 290 19.93 -3.77 -2.55
CA GLY A 290 19.02 -4.83 -2.98
C GLY A 290 18.00 -5.26 -1.91
N LEU A 291 17.82 -4.46 -0.85
CA LEU A 291 16.93 -4.72 0.28
C LEU A 291 15.57 -4.02 0.09
N CYS A 292 14.95 -4.22 -1.07
CA CYS A 292 13.62 -3.67 -1.40
C CYS A 292 12.94 -4.50 -2.50
N ASP A 293 11.73 -4.97 -2.23
CA ASP A 293 10.91 -5.70 -3.21
C ASP A 293 9.76 -4.84 -3.75
N ALA A 294 9.27 -3.89 -2.95
CA ALA A 294 8.16 -3.01 -3.32
C ALA A 294 8.24 -1.64 -2.60
N LEU A 295 7.66 -0.64 -3.24
CA LEU A 295 7.39 0.66 -2.64
C LEU A 295 5.91 0.82 -2.34
N ALA A 296 5.63 1.49 -1.22
CA ALA A 296 4.31 1.80 -0.71
C ALA A 296 4.11 3.31 -0.62
N SER A 297 2.88 3.78 -0.84
CA SER A 297 2.57 5.20 -0.75
C SER A 297 2.61 5.70 0.68
N ASP A 298 2.37 4.81 1.66
CA ASP A 298 2.26 5.16 3.08
C ASP A 298 1.19 6.26 3.22
N TYR A 299 1.55 7.44 3.71
CA TYR A 299 0.65 8.58 3.81
C TYR A 299 0.68 9.51 2.58
N HIS A 300 1.33 9.21 1.45
CA HIS A 300 1.44 10.19 0.35
C HIS A 300 1.48 9.56 -1.06
N TYR A 301 0.32 9.41 -1.70
CA TYR A 301 0.18 8.85 -3.06
C TYR A 301 1.12 9.45 -4.12
N PRO A 302 1.32 10.79 -4.21
CA PRO A 302 2.24 11.35 -5.19
C PRO A 302 3.69 10.88 -5.03
N ALA A 303 4.08 10.46 -3.82
CA ALA A 303 5.44 9.98 -3.56
C ALA A 303 5.79 8.74 -4.37
N MET A 304 4.81 7.89 -4.72
CA MET A 304 5.02 6.69 -5.52
C MET A 304 5.75 7.03 -6.81
N ARG A 305 5.10 7.76 -7.71
CA ARG A 305 5.69 8.19 -8.98
C ARG A 305 6.91 9.09 -8.79
N GLN A 306 6.88 10.02 -7.83
CA GLN A 306 8.01 10.92 -7.60
C GLN A 306 9.29 10.16 -7.20
N SER A 307 9.15 9.05 -6.46
CA SER A 307 10.28 8.23 -6.03
C SER A 307 11.04 7.60 -7.19
N VAL A 308 10.36 7.24 -8.30
CA VAL A 308 11.01 6.73 -9.52
C VAL A 308 12.02 7.72 -10.06
N GLY A 309 11.59 8.98 -10.25
CA GLY A 309 12.48 10.04 -10.72
C GLY A 309 13.66 10.26 -9.77
N LYS A 310 13.40 10.23 -8.45
CA LYS A 310 14.44 10.37 -7.43
C LYS A 310 15.46 9.22 -7.45
N LEU A 311 15.01 7.98 -7.60
CA LEU A 311 15.89 6.80 -7.65
C LEU A 311 16.80 6.84 -8.87
N VAL A 312 16.27 7.20 -10.03
CA VAL A 312 17.03 7.32 -11.28
C VAL A 312 18.03 8.48 -11.20
N GLU A 313 17.59 9.67 -10.75
CA GLU A 313 18.47 10.83 -10.57
C GLU A 313 19.64 10.54 -9.63
N GLN A 314 19.39 9.80 -8.54
CA GLN A 314 20.40 9.44 -7.54
C GLN A 314 21.23 8.20 -7.92
N GLY A 315 21.03 7.65 -9.12
CA GLY A 315 21.74 6.47 -9.62
C GLY A 315 21.56 5.22 -8.75
N ALA A 316 20.41 5.10 -8.06
CA ALA A 316 20.12 3.92 -7.24
C ALA A 316 19.72 2.71 -8.10
N CYS A 317 18.98 2.95 -9.19
CA CYS A 317 18.64 1.95 -10.20
C CYS A 317 18.19 2.65 -11.50
N ASP A 318 17.97 1.88 -12.56
CA ASP A 318 17.39 2.39 -13.80
C ASP A 318 15.86 2.57 -13.70
N PHE A 319 15.28 3.22 -14.72
CA PHE A 319 13.84 3.51 -14.73
C PHE A 319 12.96 2.24 -14.70
N PRO A 320 13.21 1.19 -15.52
CA PRO A 320 12.44 -0.06 -15.46
C PRO A 320 12.46 -0.72 -14.08
N THR A 321 13.63 -0.78 -13.42
CA THR A 321 13.76 -1.34 -12.06
C THR A 321 12.98 -0.50 -11.06
N ALA A 322 13.14 0.83 -11.11
CA ALA A 322 12.42 1.74 -10.23
C ALA A 322 10.89 1.61 -10.40
N TRP A 323 10.38 1.52 -11.63
CA TRP A 323 8.95 1.28 -11.88
C TRP A 323 8.49 -0.10 -11.42
N GLY A 324 9.38 -1.10 -11.51
CA GLY A 324 9.18 -2.44 -10.98
C GLY A 324 8.79 -2.44 -9.49
N PHE A 325 9.38 -1.55 -8.68
CA PHE A 325 9.02 -1.41 -7.27
C PHE A 325 7.60 -0.87 -7.03
N LEU A 326 6.99 -0.21 -8.02
CA LEU A 326 5.62 0.35 -7.91
C LEU A 326 4.56 -0.59 -8.48
N SER A 327 4.94 -1.60 -9.27
CA SER A 327 4.00 -2.43 -10.03
C SER A 327 4.31 -3.92 -9.92
N ALA A 328 5.29 -4.45 -10.65
CA ALA A 328 5.61 -5.89 -10.67
C ALA A 328 6.00 -6.44 -9.28
N GLY A 329 6.75 -5.66 -8.50
CA GLY A 329 7.16 -5.96 -7.14
C GLY A 329 5.97 -6.16 -6.21
N PRO A 330 5.17 -5.12 -5.94
CA PRO A 330 4.01 -5.22 -5.08
C PRO A 330 2.97 -6.23 -5.59
N ALA A 331 2.76 -6.37 -6.91
CA ALA A 331 1.91 -7.42 -7.46
C ALA A 331 2.40 -8.83 -7.10
N ARG A 332 3.70 -9.10 -7.19
CA ARG A 332 4.31 -10.37 -6.79
C ARG A 332 4.17 -10.62 -5.29
N VAL A 333 4.45 -9.62 -4.44
CA VAL A 333 4.32 -9.75 -2.97
C VAL A 333 2.88 -10.10 -2.58
N LEU A 334 1.90 -9.49 -3.25
CA LEU A 334 0.47 -9.73 -3.02
C LEU A 334 -0.08 -10.99 -3.72
N GLY A 335 0.73 -11.71 -4.50
CA GLY A 335 0.27 -12.88 -5.28
C GLY A 335 -0.67 -12.53 -6.44
N LEU A 336 -0.65 -11.30 -6.95
CA LEU A 336 -1.48 -10.81 -8.05
C LEU A 336 -0.82 -11.13 -9.40
N ALA A 337 -1.00 -12.36 -9.88
CA ALA A 337 -0.41 -12.83 -11.13
C ALA A 337 -1.07 -12.24 -12.40
N ASP A 338 -2.19 -11.55 -12.27
CA ASP A 338 -2.97 -10.99 -13.39
C ASP A 338 -2.57 -9.55 -13.76
N ARG A 339 -1.61 -8.94 -13.07
CA ARG A 339 -1.20 -7.54 -13.25
C ARG A 339 0.27 -7.31 -12.89
N GLY A 340 0.71 -6.05 -12.88
CA GLY A 340 2.07 -5.67 -12.50
C GLY A 340 3.06 -5.63 -13.68
N SER A 341 2.64 -6.06 -14.86
CA SER A 341 3.42 -5.99 -16.10
C SER A 341 2.50 -5.81 -17.31
N ILE A 342 3.08 -5.40 -18.45
CA ILE A 342 2.36 -5.34 -19.72
C ILE A 342 2.68 -6.63 -20.49
N SER A 343 1.71 -7.54 -20.55
CA SER A 343 1.81 -8.79 -21.30
C SER A 343 0.43 -9.29 -21.72
N THR A 344 0.35 -9.98 -22.86
CA THR A 344 -0.91 -10.54 -23.38
C THR A 344 -1.62 -11.42 -22.35
N GLY A 345 -2.92 -11.23 -22.20
CA GLY A 345 -3.77 -11.97 -21.27
C GLY A 345 -3.80 -11.40 -19.86
N LEU A 346 -2.90 -10.48 -19.51
CA LEU A 346 -2.97 -9.77 -18.22
C LEU A 346 -4.07 -8.71 -18.24
N ARG A 347 -4.51 -8.35 -17.04
CA ARG A 347 -5.47 -7.27 -16.79
C ARG A 347 -4.95 -5.95 -17.36
N ALA A 348 -5.82 -5.18 -18.00
CA ALA A 348 -5.52 -3.87 -18.57
C ALA A 348 -5.41 -2.78 -17.47
N ASP A 349 -4.45 -2.97 -16.57
CA ASP A 349 -4.04 -2.01 -15.55
C ASP A 349 -2.89 -1.18 -16.12
N ILE A 350 -3.21 0.02 -16.59
CA ILE A 350 -2.30 0.83 -17.40
C ILE A 350 -2.23 2.25 -16.85
N VAL A 351 -1.02 2.78 -16.80
CA VAL A 351 -0.75 4.20 -16.58
C VAL A 351 -0.22 4.81 -17.86
N VAL A 352 -0.72 6.00 -18.19
CA VAL A 352 -0.17 6.81 -19.27
C VAL A 352 0.45 8.05 -18.63
N GLU A 353 1.77 8.22 -18.79
CA GLU A 353 2.55 9.33 -18.25
C GLU A 353 3.04 10.23 -19.39
N GLU A 354 2.90 11.54 -19.26
CA GLU A 354 3.49 12.50 -20.19
C GLU A 354 5.01 12.58 -19.97
N ILE A 355 5.81 12.23 -20.99
CA ILE A 355 7.27 12.10 -20.85
C ILE A 355 7.91 13.43 -20.45
N ALA A 356 7.43 14.55 -20.99
CA ALA A 356 8.01 15.86 -20.77
C ALA A 356 7.85 16.38 -19.32
N THR A 357 6.79 15.97 -18.63
CA THR A 357 6.42 16.53 -17.32
C THR A 357 6.39 15.47 -16.21
N GLY A 358 6.36 14.18 -16.56
CA GLY A 358 6.08 13.09 -15.65
C GLY A 358 4.65 13.12 -15.10
N ARG A 359 3.71 13.89 -15.66
CA ARG A 359 2.33 13.91 -15.17
C ARG A 359 1.58 12.68 -15.66
N ILE A 360 0.75 12.13 -14.78
CA ILE A 360 -0.21 11.09 -15.17
C ILE A 360 -1.26 11.73 -16.07
N ALA A 361 -1.38 11.23 -17.30
CA ALA A 361 -2.38 11.64 -18.28
C ALA A 361 -3.60 10.71 -18.25
N ALA A 362 -3.41 9.43 -17.94
CA ALA A 362 -4.49 8.48 -17.72
C ALA A 362 -4.12 7.36 -16.74
N THR A 363 -5.13 6.78 -16.13
CA THR A 363 -5.03 5.56 -15.31
C THR A 363 -6.18 4.65 -15.64
N MET A 364 -5.87 3.38 -15.86
CA MET A 364 -6.82 2.33 -16.12
C MET A 364 -6.70 1.24 -15.06
N SER A 365 -7.84 0.70 -14.65
CA SER A 365 -7.96 -0.47 -13.78
C SER A 365 -8.94 -1.43 -14.46
N GLY A 366 -8.47 -2.61 -14.87
CA GLY A 366 -9.27 -3.59 -15.62
C GLY A 366 -9.79 -3.06 -16.96
N GLY A 367 -9.02 -2.19 -17.62
CA GLY A 367 -9.43 -1.55 -18.87
C GLY A 367 -10.52 -0.49 -18.72
N HIS A 368 -10.80 -0.03 -17.49
CA HIS A 368 -11.69 1.11 -17.23
C HIS A 368 -10.85 2.33 -16.88
N PHE A 369 -11.09 3.47 -17.52
CA PHE A 369 -10.45 4.73 -17.11
C PHE A 369 -10.95 5.14 -15.73
N THR A 370 -10.05 5.18 -14.75
CA THR A 370 -10.28 5.76 -13.42
C THR A 370 -9.86 7.23 -13.38
N TYR A 371 -8.95 7.62 -14.28
CA TYR A 371 -8.48 8.99 -14.45
C TYR A 371 -8.12 9.25 -15.91
N LEU A 372 -8.43 10.45 -16.40
CA LEU A 372 -8.10 10.89 -17.76
C LEU A 372 -8.03 12.42 -17.83
N GLN A 373 -6.95 12.98 -18.38
CA GLN A 373 -6.78 14.43 -18.55
C GLN A 373 -5.89 14.83 -19.73
N GLY A 374 -5.89 16.13 -20.03
CA GLY A 374 -4.93 16.79 -20.92
C GLY A 374 -4.99 16.34 -22.39
N ASP A 375 -3.87 16.46 -23.08
CA ASP A 375 -3.77 16.17 -24.51
C ASP A 375 -4.10 14.71 -24.84
N PHE A 376 -3.76 13.78 -23.95
CA PHE A 376 -4.11 12.37 -24.13
C PHE A 376 -5.63 12.15 -24.17
N ALA A 377 -6.37 12.85 -23.31
CA ALA A 377 -7.83 12.83 -23.32
C ALA A 377 -8.40 13.38 -24.64
N ALA A 378 -7.84 14.48 -25.15
CA ALA A 378 -8.26 15.04 -26.43
C ALA A 378 -8.02 14.04 -27.59
N ARG A 379 -6.88 13.35 -27.60
CA ARG A 379 -6.58 12.31 -28.62
C ARG A 379 -7.51 11.11 -28.52
N LEU A 380 -7.89 10.71 -27.30
CA LEU A 380 -8.87 9.64 -27.07
C LEU A 380 -10.28 9.97 -27.55
N LEU A 381 -10.66 11.25 -27.51
CA LEU A 381 -11.97 11.73 -27.96
C LEU A 381 -11.99 12.16 -29.44
N ALA A 382 -10.83 12.28 -30.08
CA ALA A 382 -10.74 12.60 -31.51
C ALA A 382 -11.20 11.40 -32.36
N ASP A 383 -12.12 11.66 -33.29
CA ASP A 383 -12.72 10.65 -34.17
C ASP A 383 -11.69 9.87 -35.01
#